data_AF-A0AA46H8Z7-F1
#
_entry.id   AF-A0AA46H8Z7-F1
#
_cell.length_a   1.000
_cell.length_b   1.000
_cell.length_c   1.000
_cell.angle_alpha   90.00
_cell.angle_beta   90.00
_cell.angle_gamma   90.00
#
_symmetry.space_group_name_H-M   'P 1'
#
loop_
_entity.id
_entity.type
_entity.pdbx_description
1 polymer ?
#
loop_
_entity_poly.entity_id
_entity_poly.type
_entity_poly.pdbx_seq_one_letter_code
_entity_poly.pdbx_strand_id
1 'polypeptide(L)'
;MRERASIWTTLQQLKTRRHERMQDRLGDCRRALAQCDRECASCSQEASACTARLAAFDATLADRAGAGEPIGIETILQHQRFRAVLEERCRAAEQALVAATQALQNARDEAAAVQQAVSKLQAQAQMYAENAASAQRAWQAQREAAEEEDAIEALVGLRRHRAARGVGQ
;
A
#
# COMPACT_ATOMS: atom_id res chain seq x y z
N MET A 1 34.47 -16.99 -0.67
CA MET A 1 33.32 -17.30 0.22
C MET A 1 32.81 -16.05 0.97
N ARG A 2 33.66 -15.28 1.68
CA ARG A 2 33.27 -13.99 2.31
C ARG A 2 32.55 -13.01 1.38
N GLU A 3 33.06 -12.83 0.16
CA GLU A 3 32.48 -11.91 -0.83
C GLU A 3 31.03 -12.28 -1.24
N ARG A 4 30.70 -13.58 -1.25
CA ARG A 4 29.32 -14.02 -1.53
C ARG A 4 28.37 -13.66 -0.38
N ALA A 5 28.80 -13.81 0.87
CA ALA A 5 28.01 -13.42 2.04
C ALA A 5 27.81 -11.89 2.12
N SER A 6 28.82 -11.10 1.76
CA SER A 6 28.70 -9.63 1.73
C SER A 6 27.73 -9.14 0.64
N ILE A 7 27.68 -9.82 -0.52
CA ILE A 7 26.72 -9.50 -1.58
C ILE A 7 25.28 -9.74 -1.12
N TRP A 8 24.98 -10.89 -0.51
CA TRP A 8 23.63 -11.17 0.00
C TRP A 8 23.18 -10.19 1.07
N THR A 9 24.08 -9.83 1.98
CA THR A 9 23.82 -8.83 3.03
C THR A 9 23.52 -7.46 2.44
N THR A 10 24.29 -7.04 1.42
CA THR A 10 24.05 -5.77 0.72
C THR A 10 22.70 -5.77 0.00
N LEU A 11 22.35 -6.86 -0.68
CA LEU A 11 21.05 -7.00 -1.35
C LEU A 11 19.89 -6.97 -0.35
N GLN A 12 20.03 -7.63 0.81
CA GLN A 12 19.05 -7.57 1.89
C GLN A 12 18.84 -6.12 2.35
N GLN A 13 19.91 -5.38 2.68
CA GLN A 13 19.83 -3.99 3.13
C GLN A 13 19.15 -3.08 2.09
N LEU A 14 19.46 -3.26 0.80
CA LEU A 14 18.82 -2.51 -0.28
C LEU A 14 17.33 -2.78 -0.37
N LYS A 15 16.91 -4.05 -0.21
CA LYS A 15 15.49 -4.42 -0.21
C LYS A 15 14.77 -3.91 1.02
N THR A 16 15.38 -3.98 2.20
CA THR A 16 14.81 -3.43 3.44
C THR A 16 14.56 -1.92 3.33
N ARG A 17 15.55 -1.14 2.88
CA ARG A 17 15.37 0.32 2.67
C ARG A 17 14.31 0.66 1.62
N ARG A 18 14.16 -0.18 0.58
CA ARG A 18 13.10 -0.02 -0.41
C ARG A 18 11.74 -0.39 0.16
N HIS A 19 11.69 -1.40 1.01
CA HIS A 19 10.47 -1.82 1.71
C HIS A 19 9.98 -0.73 2.67
N GLU A 20 10.86 -0.14 3.48
CA GLU A 20 10.55 1.00 4.37
C GLU A 20 9.93 2.17 3.59
N ARG A 21 10.59 2.64 2.53
CA ARG A 21 10.04 3.70 1.67
C ARG A 21 8.69 3.35 1.04
N MET A 22 8.47 2.07 0.72
CA MET A 22 7.19 1.64 0.16
C MET A 22 6.11 1.49 1.23
N GLN A 23 6.47 1.18 2.48
CA GLN A 23 5.55 1.23 3.62
C GLN A 23 5.10 2.66 3.90
N ASP A 24 5.99 3.64 3.81
CA ASP A 24 5.62 5.06 3.95
C ASP A 24 4.60 5.46 2.88
N ARG A 25 4.88 5.09 1.61
CA ARG A 25 3.95 5.31 0.50
C ARG A 25 2.61 4.59 0.71
N LEU A 26 2.62 3.37 1.25
CA LEU A 26 1.38 2.67 1.61
C LEU A 26 0.59 3.44 2.69
N GLY A 27 1.29 4.06 3.64
CA GLY A 27 0.70 4.99 4.61
C GLY A 27 0.04 6.19 3.94
N ASP A 28 0.69 6.80 2.95
CA ASP A 28 0.12 7.88 2.12
C ASP A 28 -1.13 7.42 1.37
N CYS A 29 -1.07 6.27 0.70
CA CYS A 29 -2.22 5.69 -0.02
C CYS A 29 -3.40 5.44 0.92
N ARG A 30 -3.17 4.96 2.14
CA ARG A 30 -4.22 4.75 3.15
C ARG A 30 -4.85 6.06 3.60
N ARG A 31 -4.04 7.12 3.79
CA ARG A 31 -4.56 8.47 4.11
C ARG A 31 -5.38 9.03 2.97
N ALA A 32 -4.92 8.89 1.73
CA ALA A 32 -5.64 9.32 0.53
C ALA A 32 -6.97 8.57 0.38
N LEU A 33 -6.97 7.25 0.57
CA LEU A 33 -8.18 6.43 0.55
C LEU A 33 -9.21 6.90 1.59
N ALA A 34 -8.76 7.13 2.83
CA ALA A 34 -9.65 7.65 3.88
C ALA A 34 -10.21 9.04 3.55
N GLN A 35 -9.46 9.87 2.82
CA GLN A 35 -9.94 11.15 2.33
C GLN A 35 -10.99 10.98 1.22
N CYS A 36 -10.73 10.12 0.24
CA CYS A 36 -11.70 9.82 -0.83
C CYS A 36 -12.99 9.19 -0.29
N ASP A 37 -12.92 8.33 0.74
CA ASP A 37 -14.11 7.77 1.39
C ASP A 37 -14.97 8.88 2.02
N ARG A 38 -14.34 9.85 2.71
CA ARG A 38 -15.04 11.01 3.29
C ARG A 38 -15.67 11.90 2.23
N GLU A 39 -14.94 12.18 1.15
CA GLU A 39 -15.43 13.00 0.03
C GLU A 39 -16.61 12.31 -0.66
N CYS A 40 -16.51 11.01 -0.92
CA CYS A 40 -17.59 10.21 -1.50
C CYS A 40 -18.84 10.24 -0.61
N ALA A 41 -18.68 10.09 0.71
CA ALA A 41 -19.79 10.22 1.66
C ALA A 41 -20.43 11.61 1.64
N SER A 42 -19.61 12.68 1.58
CA SER A 42 -20.10 14.06 1.46
C SER A 42 -20.89 14.27 0.18
N CYS A 43 -20.34 13.88 -0.98
CA CYS A 43 -21.02 13.99 -2.27
C CYS A 43 -22.32 13.17 -2.30
N SER A 44 -22.35 12.00 -1.64
CA SER A 44 -23.55 11.16 -1.56
C SER A 44 -24.65 11.84 -0.73
N GLN A 45 -24.28 12.45 0.40
CA GLN A 45 -25.21 13.24 1.20
C GLN A 45 -25.72 14.46 0.44
N GLU A 46 -24.85 15.17 -0.28
CA GLU A 46 -25.22 16.33 -1.08
C GLU A 46 -26.16 15.98 -2.22
N ALA A 47 -25.88 14.90 -2.97
CA ALA A 47 -26.75 14.41 -4.03
C ALA A 47 -28.13 14.03 -3.46
N SER A 48 -28.17 13.26 -2.38
CA SER A 48 -29.42 12.88 -1.70
C SER A 48 -30.22 14.09 -1.22
N ALA A 49 -29.54 15.07 -0.62
CA ALA A 49 -30.16 16.29 -0.13
C ALA A 49 -30.69 17.18 -1.27
N CYS A 50 -29.99 17.22 -2.41
CA CYS A 50 -30.44 17.92 -3.61
C CYS A 50 -31.72 17.28 -4.17
N THR A 51 -31.76 15.95 -4.32
CA THR A 51 -32.96 15.22 -4.76
C THR A 51 -34.13 15.45 -3.80
N ALA A 52 -33.90 15.39 -2.49
CA ALA A 52 -34.94 15.66 -1.49
C ALA A 52 -35.49 17.09 -1.57
N ARG A 53 -34.62 18.08 -1.79
CA ARG A 53 -35.03 19.49 -1.97
C ARG A 53 -35.86 19.68 -3.24
N LEU A 54 -35.49 19.04 -4.34
CA LEU A 54 -36.27 19.08 -5.58
C LEU A 54 -37.64 18.42 -5.42
N ALA A 55 -37.69 17.24 -4.79
CA ALA A 55 -38.95 16.54 -4.51
C ALA A 55 -39.88 17.34 -3.59
N ALA A 56 -39.33 17.96 -2.54
CA ALA A 56 -40.10 18.84 -1.66
C ALA A 56 -40.64 20.06 -2.40
N PHE A 57 -39.82 20.68 -3.26
CA PHE A 57 -40.27 21.80 -4.10
C PHE A 57 -41.42 21.37 -5.03
N ASP A 58 -41.29 20.25 -5.73
CA ASP A 58 -42.32 19.72 -6.62
C ASP A 58 -43.63 19.39 -5.87
N ALA A 59 -43.53 18.83 -4.65
CA ALA A 59 -44.69 18.59 -3.79
C ALA A 59 -45.41 19.89 -3.39
N THR A 60 -44.66 20.92 -2.97
CA THR A 60 -45.27 22.22 -2.61
C THR A 60 -45.97 22.90 -3.79
N LEU A 61 -45.47 22.70 -5.02
CA LEU A 61 -46.13 23.20 -6.22
C LEU A 61 -47.42 22.44 -6.53
N ALA A 62 -47.40 21.11 -6.39
CA ALA A 62 -48.58 20.26 -6.57
C ALA A 62 -49.69 20.62 -5.56
N ASP A 63 -49.34 20.84 -4.29
CA ASP A 63 -50.29 21.23 -3.24
C ASP A 63 -50.95 22.59 -3.55
N ARG A 64 -50.17 23.58 -4.00
CA ARG A 64 -50.72 24.91 -4.39
C ARG A 64 -51.65 24.81 -5.59
N ALA A 65 -51.32 24.00 -6.58
CA ALA A 65 -52.18 23.77 -7.74
C ALA A 65 -53.48 23.02 -7.35
N GLY A 66 -53.39 22.08 -6.41
CA GLY A 66 -54.53 21.30 -5.90
C GLY A 66 -55.48 22.10 -4.99
N ALA A 67 -54.99 23.15 -4.32
CA ALA A 67 -55.79 24.01 -3.45
C ALA A 67 -56.79 24.92 -4.21
N GLY A 68 -56.75 24.94 -5.55
CA GLY A 68 -57.67 25.73 -6.37
C GLY A 68 -57.40 27.23 -6.37
N GLU A 69 -56.28 27.68 -5.79
CA GLU A 69 -55.86 29.08 -5.85
C GLU A 69 -55.40 29.43 -7.27
N PRO A 70 -55.84 30.56 -7.85
CA PRO A 70 -55.39 30.98 -9.17
C PRO A 70 -53.90 31.34 -9.13
N ILE A 71 -53.07 30.49 -9.74
CA ILE A 71 -51.63 30.74 -9.90
C ILE A 71 -51.45 31.63 -11.15
N GLY A 72 -50.97 32.85 -10.95
CA GLY A 72 -50.65 33.76 -12.05
C GLY A 72 -49.53 33.22 -12.96
N ILE A 73 -49.59 33.55 -14.25
CA ILE A 73 -48.62 33.10 -15.27
C ILE A 73 -47.17 33.45 -14.89
N GLU A 74 -46.94 34.63 -14.33
CA GLU A 74 -45.62 35.07 -13.89
C GLU A 74 -45.06 34.16 -12.78
N THR A 75 -45.91 33.77 -11.83
CA THR A 75 -45.56 32.84 -10.75
C THR A 75 -45.22 31.45 -11.30
N ILE A 76 -45.95 30.97 -12.31
CA ILE A 76 -45.65 29.70 -13.00
C ILE A 76 -44.26 29.75 -13.66
N LEU A 77 -43.94 30.83 -14.38
CA LEU A 77 -42.66 31.00 -15.03
C LEU A 77 -41.50 31.08 -14.02
N GLN A 78 -41.69 31.77 -12.89
CA GLN A 78 -40.71 31.83 -11.81
C GLN A 78 -40.46 30.45 -11.20
N HIS A 79 -41.52 29.67 -10.97
CA HIS A 79 -41.41 28.30 -10.46
C HIS A 79 -40.66 27.38 -11.43
N GLN A 80 -40.95 27.45 -12.73
CA GLN A 80 -40.22 26.66 -13.74
C GLN A 80 -38.74 27.02 -13.79
N ARG A 81 -38.39 28.32 -13.75
CA ARG A 81 -36.99 28.76 -13.73
C ARG A 81 -36.26 28.26 -12.48
N PHE A 82 -36.89 28.38 -11.31
CA PHE A 82 -36.28 27.90 -10.07
C PHE A 82 -36.10 26.37 -10.06
N ARG A 83 -37.10 25.63 -10.55
CA ARG A 83 -37.02 24.17 -10.73
C ARG A 83 -35.83 23.78 -11.61
N ALA A 84 -35.66 24.44 -12.76
CA ALA A 84 -34.54 24.19 -13.66
C ALA A 84 -33.18 24.42 -12.98
N VAL A 85 -33.06 25.45 -12.14
CA VAL A 85 -31.85 25.69 -11.34
C VAL A 85 -31.62 24.57 -10.32
N LEU A 86 -32.66 24.09 -9.64
CA LEU A 86 -32.55 22.97 -8.71
C LEU A 86 -32.15 21.68 -9.42
N GLU A 87 -32.75 21.37 -10.57
CA GLU A 87 -32.39 20.21 -11.40
C GLU A 87 -30.92 20.26 -11.82
N GLU A 88 -30.42 21.42 -12.26
CA GLU A 88 -29.03 21.57 -12.64
C GLU A 88 -28.08 21.36 -11.46
N ARG A 89 -28.43 21.86 -10.26
CA ARG A 89 -27.66 21.59 -9.04
C ARG A 89 -27.70 20.12 -8.63
N CYS A 90 -28.82 19.43 -8.84
CA CYS A 90 -28.91 17.98 -8.61
C CYS A 90 -27.97 17.22 -9.55
N ARG A 91 -28.01 17.53 -10.85
CA ARG A 91 -27.11 16.92 -11.85
C ARG A 91 -25.64 17.16 -11.53
N ALA A 92 -25.28 18.39 -11.13
CA ALA A 92 -23.91 18.70 -10.72
C ALA A 92 -23.47 17.88 -9.49
N ALA A 93 -24.35 17.71 -8.50
CA ALA A 93 -24.07 16.89 -7.32
C ALA A 93 -23.95 15.39 -7.65
N GLU A 94 -24.79 14.87 -8.55
CA GLU A 94 -24.69 13.50 -9.05
C GLU A 94 -23.39 13.26 -9.82
N GLN A 95 -22.99 14.19 -10.69
CA GLN A 95 -21.71 14.13 -11.40
C GLN A 95 -20.52 14.15 -10.43
N ALA A 96 -20.58 15.01 -9.40
CA ALA A 96 -19.57 15.04 -8.34
C ALA A 96 -19.49 13.71 -7.58
N LEU A 97 -20.63 13.09 -7.27
CA LEU A 97 -20.66 11.77 -6.64
C LEU A 97 -20.05 10.67 -7.53
N VAL A 98 -20.35 10.68 -8.83
CA VAL A 98 -19.74 9.73 -9.79
C VAL A 98 -18.22 9.92 -9.84
N ALA A 99 -17.74 11.16 -9.92
CA ALA A 99 -16.32 11.46 -9.91
C ALA A 99 -15.64 11.04 -8.60
N ALA A 100 -16.25 11.31 -7.44
CA ALA A 100 -15.75 10.90 -6.14
C ALA A 100 -15.71 9.37 -5.98
N THR A 101 -16.72 8.68 -6.49
CA THR A 101 -16.76 7.20 -6.50
C THR A 101 -15.65 6.62 -7.35
N GLN A 102 -15.40 7.18 -8.54
CA GLN A 102 -14.30 6.77 -9.40
C GLN A 102 -12.94 7.05 -8.76
N ALA A 103 -12.76 8.22 -8.14
CA ALA A 103 -11.54 8.58 -7.43
C ALA A 103 -11.26 7.61 -6.27
N LEU A 104 -12.30 7.24 -5.51
CA LEU A 104 -12.21 6.25 -4.44
C LEU A 104 -11.80 4.87 -4.96
N GLN A 105 -12.37 4.43 -6.09
CA GLN A 105 -11.99 3.17 -6.70
C GLN A 105 -10.52 3.18 -7.15
N ASN A 106 -10.08 4.25 -7.81
CA ASN A 106 -8.69 4.41 -8.21
C ASN A 106 -7.73 4.39 -7.00
N ALA A 107 -8.11 5.04 -5.89
CA ALA A 107 -7.33 5.04 -4.65
C ALA A 107 -7.23 3.64 -4.02
N ARG A 108 -8.31 2.84 -4.09
CA ARG A 108 -8.31 1.43 -3.65
C ARG A 108 -7.36 0.58 -4.48
N ASP A 109 -7.41 0.74 -5.79
CA ASP A 109 -6.57 -0.01 -6.73
C ASP A 109 -5.09 0.35 -6.54
N GLU A 110 -4.76 1.64 -6.36
CA GLU A 110 -3.40 2.07 -6.05
C GLU A 110 -2.92 1.52 -4.70
N ALA A 111 -3.74 1.61 -3.64
CA ALA A 111 -3.39 1.07 -2.33
C ALA A 111 -3.14 -0.44 -2.39
N ALA A 112 -3.95 -1.19 -3.14
CA ALA A 112 -3.78 -2.63 -3.35
C ALA A 112 -2.48 -2.94 -4.10
N ALA A 113 -2.19 -2.20 -5.18
CA ALA A 113 -0.96 -2.37 -5.95
C ALA A 113 0.30 -2.09 -5.11
N VAL A 114 0.28 -1.02 -4.30
CA VAL A 114 1.38 -0.68 -3.38
C VAL A 114 1.51 -1.76 -2.30
N GLN A 115 0.41 -2.22 -1.71
CA GLN A 115 0.43 -3.30 -0.72
C GLN A 115 1.05 -4.59 -1.29
N GLN A 116 0.69 -4.96 -2.52
CA GLN A 116 1.29 -6.12 -3.20
C GLN A 116 2.80 -5.94 -3.41
N ALA A 117 3.23 -4.74 -3.81
CA ALA A 117 4.65 -4.42 -3.97
C ALA A 117 5.42 -4.50 -2.65
N VAL A 118 4.83 -4.01 -1.54
CA VAL A 118 5.39 -4.10 -0.19
C VAL A 118 5.60 -5.57 0.20
N SER A 119 4.57 -6.42 0.04
CA SER A 119 4.64 -7.85 0.36
C SER A 119 5.72 -8.57 -0.46
N LYS A 120 5.84 -8.26 -1.76
CA LYS A 120 6.89 -8.82 -2.62
C LYS A 120 8.29 -8.39 -2.17
N LEU A 121 8.47 -7.13 -1.78
CA LEU A 121 9.75 -6.64 -1.28
C LEU A 121 10.14 -7.30 0.05
N GLN A 122 9.16 -7.53 0.93
CA GLN A 122 9.37 -8.23 2.20
C GLN A 122 9.85 -9.66 1.98
N ALA A 123 9.18 -10.41 1.10
CA ALA A 123 9.58 -11.78 0.76
C ALA A 123 10.99 -11.82 0.13
N GLN A 124 11.33 -10.86 -0.74
CA GLN A 124 12.67 -10.75 -1.31
C GLN A 124 13.74 -10.45 -0.25
N ALA A 125 13.45 -9.56 0.71
CA ALA A 125 14.37 -9.25 1.79
C ALA A 125 14.63 -10.47 2.69
N GLN A 126 13.58 -11.23 3.01
CA GLN A 126 13.68 -12.47 3.80
C GLN A 126 14.54 -13.52 3.07
N MET A 127 14.29 -13.76 1.78
CA MET A 127 15.08 -14.71 0.99
C MET A 127 16.57 -14.32 0.94
N TYR A 128 16.90 -13.03 0.80
CA TYR A 128 18.29 -12.60 0.86
C TYR A 128 18.93 -12.74 2.24
N ALA A 129 18.15 -12.54 3.31
CA ALA A 129 18.61 -12.78 4.68
C ALA A 129 18.94 -14.26 4.91
N GLU A 130 18.08 -15.17 4.44
CA GLU A 130 18.30 -16.62 4.52
C GLU A 130 19.55 -17.06 3.75
N ASN A 131 19.73 -16.52 2.53
CA ASN A 131 20.92 -16.79 1.73
C ASN A 131 22.21 -16.26 2.38
N ALA A 132 22.16 -15.07 2.98
CA ALA A 132 23.27 -14.52 3.73
C ALA A 132 23.65 -15.42 4.92
N ALA A 133 22.66 -15.84 5.71
CA ALA A 133 22.86 -16.73 6.85
C ALA A 133 23.38 -18.13 6.43
N SER A 134 22.90 -18.67 5.32
CA SER A 134 23.40 -19.93 4.75
C SER A 134 24.86 -19.81 4.30
N ALA A 135 25.19 -18.75 3.57
CA ALA A 135 26.56 -18.50 3.11
C ALA A 135 27.53 -18.28 4.28
N GLN A 136 27.09 -17.60 5.34
CA GLN A 136 27.89 -17.40 6.55
C GLN A 136 28.18 -18.72 7.26
N ARG A 137 27.16 -19.57 7.47
CA ARG A 137 27.33 -20.90 8.07
C ARG A 137 28.28 -21.78 7.27
N ALA A 138 28.14 -21.79 5.94
CA ALA A 138 29.03 -22.56 5.07
C ALA A 138 30.49 -22.08 5.16
N TRP A 139 30.71 -20.76 5.27
CA TRP A 139 32.04 -20.20 5.45
C TRP A 139 32.64 -20.55 6.82
N GLN A 140 31.84 -20.52 7.89
CA GLN A 140 32.28 -20.91 9.23
C GLN A 140 32.69 -22.39 9.28
N ALA A 141 31.86 -23.28 8.73
CA ALA A 141 32.15 -24.71 8.67
C ALA A 141 33.43 -25.02 7.89
N GLN A 142 33.69 -24.34 6.76
CA GLN A 142 34.95 -24.50 6.03
C GLN A 142 36.17 -24.05 6.82
N ARG A 143 36.02 -22.96 7.58
CA ARG A 143 37.11 -22.43 8.39
C ARG A 143 37.43 -23.38 9.56
N GLU A 144 36.40 -23.87 10.25
CA GLU A 144 36.54 -24.85 11.32
C GLU A 144 37.22 -26.14 10.81
N ALA A 145 36.80 -26.65 9.64
CA ALA A 145 37.43 -27.82 9.03
C ALA A 145 38.92 -27.60 8.69
N ALA A 146 39.29 -26.40 8.20
CA ALA A 146 40.68 -26.07 7.94
C ALA A 146 41.51 -25.95 9.24
N GLU A 147 40.95 -25.34 10.30
CA GLU A 147 41.59 -25.25 11.61
C GLU A 147 41.79 -26.64 12.25
N GLU A 148 40.84 -27.57 12.04
CA GLU A 148 40.98 -28.98 12.44
C GLU A 148 42.10 -29.70 11.68
N GLU A 149 42.18 -29.52 10.35
CA GLU A 149 43.21 -30.11 9.51
C GLU A 149 44.62 -29.61 9.91
N ASP A 150 44.78 -28.31 10.11
CA ASP A 150 46.04 -27.70 10.59
C ASP A 150 46.45 -28.27 11.96
N ALA A 151 45.50 -28.47 12.88
CA ALA A 151 45.76 -29.06 14.18
C ALA A 151 46.21 -30.54 14.07
N ILE A 152 45.58 -31.31 13.18
CA ILE A 152 45.98 -32.70 12.89
C ILE A 152 47.40 -32.74 12.31
N GLU A 153 47.70 -31.89 11.33
CA GLU A 153 49.04 -31.82 10.73
C GLU A 153 50.11 -31.46 11.76
N ALA A 154 49.84 -30.48 12.64
CA ALA A 154 50.75 -30.11 13.72
C ALA A 154 51.02 -31.30 14.68
N LEU A 155 49.98 -32.06 15.04
CA LEU A 155 50.12 -33.25 15.89
C LEU A 155 50.92 -34.36 15.20
N VAL A 156 50.70 -34.59 13.90
CA VAL A 156 51.47 -35.54 13.09
C VAL A 156 52.94 -35.10 13.00
N GLY A 157 53.19 -33.82 12.76
CA GLY A 157 54.53 -33.23 12.75
C GLY A 157 55.27 -33.42 14.08
N LEU A 158 54.60 -33.15 15.21
CA LEU A 158 55.15 -33.37 16.54
C LEU A 158 55.50 -34.85 16.79
N ARG A 159 54.63 -35.79 16.38
CA ARG A 159 54.92 -37.23 16.47
C ARG A 159 56.15 -37.61 15.65
N ARG A 160 56.25 -37.12 14.40
CA ARG A 160 57.41 -37.34 13.52
C ARG A 160 58.70 -36.79 14.12
N HIS A 161 58.68 -35.57 14.67
CA HIS A 161 59.85 -34.98 15.33
C HIS A 161 60.30 -35.77 16.57
N ARG A 162 59.35 -36.26 17.38
CA ARG A 162 59.69 -37.13 18.52
C ARG A 162 60.31 -38.45 18.06
N ALA A 163 59.72 -39.08 17.04
CA ALA A 163 60.27 -40.31 16.46
C ALA A 163 61.70 -40.09 15.93
N ALA A 164 61.96 -38.99 15.20
CA ALA A 164 63.30 -38.66 14.71
C ALA A 164 64.33 -38.43 15.82
N ARG A 165 63.93 -37.87 16.98
CA ARG A 165 64.83 -37.67 18.13
C ARG A 165 65.04 -38.93 18.97
N GLY A 166 64.11 -39.88 18.95
CA GLY A 166 64.22 -41.16 19.68
C GLY A 166 65.08 -42.21 18.98
N VAL A 167 65.52 -41.98 17.74
CA VAL A 167 66.36 -42.89 16.94
C VAL A 167 67.86 -42.52 17.01
N GLY A 168 68.22 -41.55 17.85
CA GLY A 168 69.61 -41.12 18.09
C GLY A 168 70.24 -41.61 19.40
N GLN A 169 69.68 -42.63 20.04
CA GLN A 169 70.25 -43.32 21.21
C GLN A 169 70.54 -44.78 20.89
#